data_AF-A0A2Z6RM13-F1
#
_entry.id   AF-A0A2Z6RM13-F1
#
_cell.length_a   1.000
_cell.length_b   1.000
_cell.length_c   1.000
_cell.angle_alpha   90.00
_cell.angle_beta   90.00
_cell.angle_gamma   90.00
#
_symmetry.space_group_name_H-M   'P 1'
#
loop_
_entity.id
_entity.type
_entity.pdbx_description
1 polymer ?
#
loop_
_entity_poly.entity_id
_entity_poly.type
_entity_poly.pdbx_seq_one_letter_code
_entity_poly.pdbx_strand_id
1 'polypeptide(L)'
;MQKYASNLEQINKAIKQIHLSDTPACHPANDLKVYMIDSCQKIDVQYKQLQDHLSNADYYTEVDLESFLPKNAIQYHFIKNLQIQFPVTLYRYYQGNYLSTINYIWKVSSNPEDRSETAHARAIATICHSISLDKCEKYIKKELPAVNDRWHGNVLYMPLAISICDLCNTIIQWLDEKFIPGTILISSKEWIRLQFQPTNLTTESAKQYTGHFNIKFMVQARQLRNNHPNTHYCATLF
;
A
#
# COMPACT_ATOMS: atom_id res chain seq x y z
N MET A 1 12.92 31.64 -14.14
CA MET A 1 13.38 30.28 -14.50
C MET A 1 14.53 29.77 -13.63
N GLN A 2 15.58 30.54 -13.35
CA GLN A 2 16.70 30.10 -12.49
C GLN A 2 16.29 29.54 -11.12
N LYS A 3 15.38 30.22 -10.40
CA LYS A 3 14.88 29.75 -9.09
C LYS A 3 14.20 28.38 -9.13
N TYR A 4 13.53 28.06 -10.24
CA TYR A 4 12.85 26.78 -10.43
C TYR A 4 13.86 25.67 -10.77
N ALA A 5 14.80 25.96 -11.67
CA ALA A 5 15.89 25.03 -12.01
C ALA A 5 16.74 24.70 -10.78
N SER A 6 17.12 25.69 -9.98
CA SER A 6 17.88 25.48 -8.74
C SER A 6 17.10 24.67 -7.70
N ASN A 7 15.78 24.87 -7.62
CA ASN A 7 14.92 24.08 -6.73
C ASN A 7 14.86 22.61 -7.17
N LEU A 8 14.68 22.35 -8.46
CA LEU A 8 14.70 20.98 -9.01
C LEU A 8 16.05 20.28 -8.81
N GLU A 9 17.16 20.99 -8.98
CA GLU A 9 18.49 20.43 -8.70
C GLU A 9 18.66 20.06 -7.22
N GLN A 10 18.21 20.92 -6.30
CA GLN A 10 18.23 20.64 -4.87
C GLN A 10 17.36 19.42 -4.52
N ILE A 11 16.15 19.34 -5.06
CA ILE A 11 15.26 18.17 -4.86
C ILE A 11 15.92 16.91 -5.41
N ASN A 12 16.45 16.94 -6.63
CA ASN A 12 17.09 15.79 -7.24
C ASN A 12 18.33 15.32 -6.45
N LYS A 13 19.09 16.26 -5.87
CA LYS A 13 20.23 15.95 -5.01
C LYS A 13 19.79 15.31 -3.69
N ALA A 14 18.73 15.84 -3.07
CA ALA A 14 18.16 15.27 -1.85
C ALA A 14 17.58 13.87 -2.09
N ILE A 15 16.85 13.68 -3.20
CA ILE A 15 16.31 12.38 -3.62
C ILE A 15 17.42 11.36 -3.87
N LYS A 16 18.51 11.76 -4.55
CA LYS A 16 19.68 10.88 -4.73
C LYS A 16 20.32 10.47 -3.41
N GLN A 17 20.44 11.38 -2.44
CA GLN A 17 20.95 11.05 -1.10
C GLN A 17 20.03 10.08 -0.36
N ILE A 18 18.71 10.29 -0.45
CA ILE A 18 17.72 9.37 0.13
C ILE A 18 17.80 7.99 -0.51
N HIS A 19 17.94 7.89 -1.84
CA HIS A 19 18.05 6.61 -2.55
C HIS A 19 19.33 5.84 -2.25
N LEU A 20 20.40 6.54 -1.86
CA LEU A 20 21.68 5.94 -1.47
C LEU A 20 21.75 5.65 0.03
N SER A 21 20.76 6.07 0.81
CA SER A 21 20.70 5.82 2.25
C SER A 21 20.14 4.44 2.55
N ASP A 22 20.75 3.74 3.51
CA ASP A 22 20.23 2.49 4.07
C ASP A 22 19.14 2.74 5.12
N THR A 23 18.93 4.00 5.54
CA THR A 23 17.84 4.38 6.46
C THR A 23 16.60 4.84 5.69
N PRO A 24 15.38 4.48 6.16
CA PRO A 24 14.16 4.90 5.51
C PRO A 24 14.01 6.43 5.58
N ALA A 25 13.61 7.03 4.46
CA ALA A 25 13.43 8.47 4.31
C ALA A 25 12.43 9.09 5.30
N CYS A 26 11.39 8.32 5.67
CA CYS A 26 10.46 8.65 6.73
C CYS A 26 10.48 7.54 7.76
N HIS A 27 10.64 7.90 9.03
CA HIS A 27 10.64 6.97 10.16
C HIS A 27 9.46 7.30 11.10
N PRO A 28 8.62 6.32 11.49
CA PRO A 28 7.47 6.55 12.35
C PRO A 28 7.80 7.29 13.64
N ALA A 29 8.97 7.02 14.23
CA ALA A 29 9.42 7.72 15.44
C ALA A 29 9.73 9.21 15.25
N ASN A 30 10.08 9.65 14.03
CA ASN A 30 10.60 11.00 13.77
C ASN A 30 9.60 11.89 13.00
N ASP A 31 8.77 11.31 12.12
CA ASP A 31 7.82 12.04 11.27
C ASP A 31 6.39 12.04 11.83
N LEU A 32 6.28 11.71 13.12
CA LEU A 32 5.04 11.64 13.85
C LEU A 32 4.50 13.03 14.20
N LYS A 33 3.21 13.25 13.96
CA LYS A 33 2.45 14.34 14.59
C LYS A 33 1.34 13.79 15.48
N VAL A 34 1.42 14.11 16.76
CA VAL A 34 0.39 13.78 17.77
C VAL A 34 -0.38 15.05 18.08
N TYR A 35 -1.71 14.97 18.03
CA TYR A 35 -2.61 16.07 18.36
C TYR A 35 -3.52 15.65 19.50
N MET A 36 -3.65 16.51 20.51
CA MET A 36 -4.70 16.36 21.52
C MET A 36 -5.95 17.08 21.02
N ILE A 37 -7.09 16.39 21.10
CA ILE A 37 -8.39 16.93 20.72
C ILE A 37 -9.25 16.93 21.98
N ASP A 38 -9.72 18.11 22.36
CA ASP A 38 -10.58 18.29 23.52
C ASP A 38 -12.00 17.81 23.24
N SER A 39 -12.72 17.53 24.32
CA SER A 39 -14.13 17.13 24.25
C SER A 39 -15.00 18.23 23.68
N CYS A 40 -15.91 17.87 22.78
CA CYS A 40 -16.95 18.71 22.24
C CYS A 40 -18.32 18.36 22.84
N GLN A 41 -19.12 19.39 23.13
CA GLN A 41 -20.48 19.22 23.69
C GLN A 41 -21.49 18.72 22.64
N LYS A 42 -21.30 19.08 21.36
CA LYS A 42 -22.22 18.75 20.27
C LYS A 42 -21.50 17.85 19.27
N ILE A 43 -22.10 16.69 19.00
CA ILE A 43 -21.58 15.71 18.05
C ILE A 43 -22.54 15.64 16.87
N ASP A 44 -21.99 15.81 15.67
CA ASP A 44 -22.69 15.56 14.41
C ASP A 44 -22.88 14.04 14.17
N VAL A 45 -23.94 13.66 13.47
CA VAL A 45 -24.35 12.28 13.20
C VAL A 45 -23.22 11.46 12.56
N GLN A 46 -22.40 12.10 11.73
CA GLN A 46 -21.26 11.46 11.06
C GLN A 46 -20.19 10.89 12.02
N TYR A 47 -20.09 11.41 13.24
CA TYR A 47 -19.12 10.93 14.23
C TYR A 47 -19.70 9.91 15.22
N LYS A 48 -21.00 9.60 15.14
CA LYS A 48 -21.67 8.71 16.11
C LYS A 48 -21.05 7.32 16.17
N GLN A 49 -20.77 6.70 15.03
CA GLN A 49 -20.17 5.37 14.98
C GLN A 49 -18.78 5.34 15.64
N LEU A 50 -17.96 6.35 15.35
CA LEU A 50 -16.62 6.50 15.94
C LEU A 50 -16.71 6.76 17.45
N GLN A 51 -17.63 7.64 17.87
CA GLN A 51 -17.89 7.96 19.27
C GLN A 51 -18.28 6.72 20.07
N ASP A 52 -19.23 5.91 19.56
CA ASP A 52 -19.70 4.72 20.25
C ASP A 52 -18.58 3.67 20.37
N HIS A 53 -17.77 3.50 19.31
CA HIS A 53 -16.63 2.61 19.33
C HIS A 53 -15.57 3.03 20.35
N LEU A 54 -15.20 4.31 20.38
CA LEU A 54 -14.22 4.84 21.35
C LEU A 54 -14.77 4.86 22.79
N SER A 55 -16.08 4.97 22.97
CA SER A 55 -16.72 4.90 24.29
C SER A 55 -16.51 3.51 24.91
N ASN A 56 -16.66 2.46 24.10
CA ASN A 56 -16.49 1.06 24.49
C ASN A 56 -15.01 0.63 24.61
N ALA A 57 -14.10 1.31 23.92
CA ALA A 57 -12.68 1.03 23.99
C ALA A 57 -12.08 1.43 25.35
N ASP A 58 -11.05 0.71 25.79
CA ASP A 58 -10.28 1.10 26.98
C ASP A 58 -9.43 2.34 26.71
N TYR A 59 -8.93 2.96 27.77
CA TYR A 59 -8.00 4.08 27.64
C TYR A 59 -6.71 3.62 26.95
N TYR A 60 -6.18 4.46 26.05
CA TYR A 60 -4.96 4.20 25.27
C TYR A 60 -5.01 3.00 24.32
N THR A 61 -6.18 2.43 24.05
CA THR A 61 -6.34 1.44 22.98
C THR A 61 -6.35 2.14 21.63
N GLU A 62 -5.42 1.78 20.75
CA GLU A 62 -5.33 2.32 19.40
C GLU A 62 -6.49 1.88 18.51
N VAL A 63 -7.12 2.85 17.85
CA VAL A 63 -8.18 2.60 16.88
C VAL A 63 -7.75 3.17 15.53
N ASP A 64 -7.82 2.35 14.49
CA ASP A 64 -7.57 2.77 13.12
C ASP A 64 -8.75 3.62 12.60
N LEU A 65 -8.46 4.89 12.32
CA LEU A 65 -9.46 5.84 11.88
C LEU A 65 -9.92 5.57 10.44
N GLU A 66 -9.13 4.87 9.59
CA GLU A 66 -9.48 4.64 8.18
C GLU A 66 -10.84 3.97 8.01
N SER A 67 -11.21 3.08 8.93
CA SER A 67 -12.50 2.36 8.91
C SER A 67 -13.72 3.25 9.13
N PHE A 68 -13.54 4.42 9.75
CA PHE A 68 -14.61 5.38 10.05
C PHE A 68 -14.63 6.57 9.09
N LEU A 69 -13.61 6.70 8.23
CA LEU A 69 -13.53 7.80 7.29
C LEU A 69 -14.55 7.65 6.17
N PRO A 70 -15.22 8.75 5.76
CA PRO A 70 -16.10 8.71 4.60
C PRO A 70 -15.26 8.43 3.34
N LYS A 71 -15.73 7.58 2.42
CA LYS A 71 -14.97 7.19 1.21
C LYS A 71 -14.81 8.30 0.13
N ASN A 72 -15.18 9.54 0.45
CA ASN A 72 -15.27 10.67 -0.48
C ASN A 72 -14.19 11.74 -0.19
N ALA A 73 -14.08 12.78 -1.03
CA ALA A 73 -13.14 13.90 -0.87
C ALA A 73 -13.26 14.72 0.44
N ILE A 74 -14.17 14.35 1.34
CA ILE A 74 -14.50 15.03 2.59
C ILE A 74 -13.65 14.51 3.77
N GLN A 75 -12.83 13.46 3.59
CA GLN A 75 -11.99 12.87 4.65
C GLN A 75 -11.14 13.90 5.41
N TYR A 76 -10.54 14.84 4.69
CA TYR A 76 -9.74 15.89 5.32
C TYR A 76 -10.59 16.77 6.25
N HIS A 77 -11.81 17.14 5.83
CA HIS A 77 -12.72 17.95 6.64
C HIS A 77 -13.23 17.17 7.85
N PHE A 78 -13.48 15.86 7.69
CA PHE A 78 -13.86 14.97 8.78
C PHE A 78 -12.78 14.93 9.88
N ILE A 79 -11.51 14.75 9.50
CA ILE A 79 -10.40 14.72 10.46
C ILE A 79 -10.15 16.10 11.08
N LYS A 80 -10.23 17.16 10.27
CA LYS A 80 -9.97 18.53 10.73
C LYS A 80 -11.03 19.02 11.73
N ASN A 81 -12.28 18.64 11.54
CA ASN A 81 -13.41 19.08 12.34
C ASN A 81 -13.93 17.95 13.26
N LEU A 82 -13.03 17.10 13.75
CA LEU A 82 -13.37 15.95 14.57
C LEU A 82 -14.13 16.39 15.84
N GLN A 83 -15.30 15.79 16.10
CA GLN A 83 -16.14 16.09 17.27
C GLN A 83 -16.38 14.82 18.08
N ILE A 84 -15.86 14.77 19.30
CA ILE A 84 -15.93 13.63 20.22
C ILE A 84 -16.28 14.17 21.62
N GLN A 85 -17.07 13.44 22.42
CA GLN A 85 -17.57 13.92 23.73
C GLN A 85 -16.56 13.82 24.88
N PHE A 86 -15.40 13.23 24.65
CA PHE A 86 -14.31 13.08 25.61
C PHE A 86 -12.98 13.38 24.92
N PRO A 87 -11.92 13.71 25.67
CA PRO A 87 -10.64 14.00 25.05
C PRO A 87 -10.02 12.76 24.44
N VAL A 88 -9.42 12.97 23.29
CA VAL A 88 -8.77 11.93 22.49
C VAL A 88 -7.44 12.42 21.97
N THR A 89 -6.56 11.47 21.71
CA THR A 89 -5.30 11.75 21.01
C THR A 89 -5.40 11.24 19.60
N LEU A 90 -5.07 12.10 18.64
CA LEU A 90 -4.99 11.79 17.22
C LEU A 90 -3.53 11.68 16.80
N TYR A 91 -3.14 10.49 16.37
CA TYR A 91 -1.85 10.16 15.79
C TYR A 91 -1.94 10.26 14.27
N ARG A 92 -1.04 11.04 13.66
CA ARG A 92 -0.96 11.19 12.20
C ARG A 92 0.44 10.89 11.72
N TYR A 93 0.56 9.91 10.84
CA TYR A 93 1.80 9.53 10.21
C TYR A 93 1.75 9.80 8.70
N TYR A 94 2.65 10.66 8.24
CA TYR A 94 2.75 11.06 6.85
C TYR A 94 3.77 10.17 6.13
N GLN A 95 3.27 9.17 5.39
CA GLN A 95 4.12 8.20 4.69
C GLN A 95 4.70 8.73 3.36
N GLY A 96 4.39 9.98 2.99
CA GLY A 96 4.81 10.64 1.75
C GLY A 96 3.84 10.41 0.59
N ASN A 97 4.13 11.03 -0.57
CA ASN A 97 3.20 11.26 -1.70
C ASN A 97 2.48 10.04 -2.32
N TYR A 98 2.81 8.81 -1.92
CA TYR A 98 2.31 7.58 -2.55
C TYR A 98 1.47 6.67 -1.64
N LEU A 99 1.44 6.94 -0.34
CA LEU A 99 0.70 6.17 0.65
C LEU A 99 -0.11 7.17 1.47
N SER A 100 -1.41 6.92 1.64
CA SER A 100 -2.32 7.79 2.39
C SER A 100 -1.71 8.16 3.75
N THR A 101 -2.14 9.30 4.31
CA THR A 101 -1.80 9.61 5.70
C THR A 101 -2.50 8.60 6.60
N ILE A 102 -1.73 7.85 7.39
CA ILE A 102 -2.29 6.90 8.35
C ILE A 102 -2.69 7.68 9.59
N ASN A 103 -3.91 7.45 10.08
CA ASN A 103 -4.44 8.17 11.25
C ASN A 103 -4.95 7.16 12.28
N TYR A 104 -4.43 7.24 13.50
CA TYR A 104 -4.92 6.46 14.64
C TYR A 104 -5.49 7.40 15.70
N ILE A 105 -6.47 6.93 16.45
CA ILE A 105 -7.10 7.68 17.52
C ILE A 105 -7.28 6.81 18.75
N TRP A 106 -7.12 7.37 19.95
CA TRP A 106 -7.42 6.67 21.19
C TRP A 106 -8.01 7.60 22.25
N LYS A 107 -8.76 6.99 23.17
CA LYS A 107 -9.41 7.68 24.30
C LYS A 107 -8.39 7.97 25.40
N VAL A 108 -8.51 9.16 26.01
CA VAL A 108 -7.66 9.61 27.12
C VAL A 108 -8.55 10.11 28.27
N SER A 109 -8.03 10.10 29.51
CA SER A 109 -8.74 10.63 30.66
C SER A 109 -9.08 12.11 30.50
N SER A 110 -10.27 12.49 30.97
CA SER A 110 -10.72 13.88 31.06
C SER A 110 -9.86 14.71 31.99
N ASN A 111 -9.34 14.08 33.05
CA ASN A 111 -8.42 14.73 33.97
C ASN A 111 -6.99 14.69 33.37
N PRO A 112 -6.33 15.84 33.15
CA PRO A 112 -4.97 15.87 32.62
C PRO A 112 -3.93 15.22 33.54
N GLU A 113 -4.14 15.19 34.86
CA GLU A 113 -3.19 14.60 35.81
C GLU A 113 -3.13 13.07 35.73
N ASP A 114 -4.25 12.44 35.35
CA ASP A 114 -4.34 10.99 35.18
C ASP A 114 -3.77 10.52 33.82
N ARG A 115 -3.26 11.46 33.02
CA ARG A 115 -2.70 11.15 31.69
C ARG A 115 -1.28 10.65 31.84
N SER A 116 -1.06 9.41 31.40
CA SER A 116 0.25 8.77 31.48
C SER A 116 1.01 8.96 30.17
N GLU A 117 2.11 9.70 30.19
CA GLU A 117 3.04 9.81 29.06
C GLU A 117 3.57 8.42 28.63
N THR A 118 3.84 7.55 29.60
CA THR A 118 4.25 6.17 29.36
C THR A 118 3.18 5.39 28.58
N ALA A 119 1.89 5.61 28.86
CA ALA A 119 0.82 4.96 28.12
C ALA A 119 0.72 5.47 26.67
N HIS A 120 0.91 6.78 26.44
CA HIS A 120 1.01 7.33 25.08
C HIS A 120 2.19 6.72 24.31
N ALA A 121 3.36 6.62 24.94
CA ALA A 121 4.54 6.02 24.31
C ALA A 121 4.33 4.54 23.95
N ARG A 122 3.63 3.78 24.80
CA ARG A 122 3.26 2.38 24.52
C ARG A 122 2.32 2.27 23.33
N ALA A 123 1.25 3.06 23.29
CA ALA A 123 0.33 3.08 22.16
C ALA A 123 1.06 3.42 20.84
N ILE A 124 1.93 4.43 20.87
CA ILE A 124 2.77 4.80 19.72
C ILE A 124 3.68 3.64 19.29
N ALA A 125 4.30 2.93 20.23
CA ALA A 125 5.17 1.79 19.91
C ALA A 125 4.39 0.64 19.25
N THR A 126 3.19 0.32 19.74
CA THR A 126 2.30 -0.67 19.15
C THR A 126 1.93 -0.30 17.72
N ILE A 127 1.56 0.97 17.49
CA ILE A 127 1.25 1.50 16.16
C ILE A 127 2.48 1.44 15.23
N CYS A 128 3.66 1.83 15.72
CA CYS A 128 4.89 1.78 14.92
C CYS A 128 5.21 0.35 14.49
N HIS A 129 4.99 -0.63 15.37
CA HIS A 129 5.17 -2.04 15.06
C HIS A 129 4.15 -2.53 14.02
N SER A 130 2.86 -2.20 14.17
CA SER A 130 1.81 -2.60 13.23
C SER A 130 2.02 -1.98 11.84
N ILE A 131 2.35 -0.68 11.76
CA ILE A 131 2.69 0.00 10.50
C ILE A 131 3.91 -0.66 9.85
N SER A 132 4.92 -1.05 10.61
CA SER A 132 6.12 -1.70 10.05
C SER A 132 5.78 -3.03 9.40
N LEU A 133 4.91 -3.83 10.01
CA LEU A 133 4.44 -5.10 9.47
C LEU A 133 3.52 -4.92 8.26
N ASP A 134 2.54 -4.02 8.34
CA ASP A 134 1.62 -3.73 7.24
C ASP A 134 2.35 -3.09 6.05
N LYS A 135 3.37 -2.28 6.31
CA LYS A 135 4.30 -1.79 5.29
C LYS A 135 4.97 -2.98 4.61
N CYS A 136 5.60 -3.90 5.34
CA CYS A 136 6.19 -5.10 4.75
C CYS A 136 5.19 -5.90 3.89
N GLU A 137 3.96 -6.13 4.37
CA GLU A 137 2.93 -6.82 3.60
C GLU A 137 2.47 -6.06 2.35
N LYS A 138 2.21 -4.75 2.46
CA LYS A 138 1.82 -3.89 1.32
C LYS A 138 2.95 -3.77 0.31
N TYR A 139 4.21 -3.74 0.73
CA TYR A 139 5.36 -3.80 -0.19
C TYR A 139 5.39 -5.13 -0.94
N ILE A 140 5.21 -6.26 -0.24
CA ILE A 140 5.12 -7.59 -0.87
C ILE A 140 3.95 -7.64 -1.88
N LYS A 141 2.77 -7.11 -1.51
CA LYS A 141 1.55 -7.13 -2.33
C LYS A 141 1.53 -6.09 -3.46
N LYS A 142 2.20 -4.93 -3.32
CA LYS A 142 2.24 -3.83 -4.32
C LYS A 142 3.32 -4.02 -5.38
N GLU A 143 4.41 -4.70 -5.04
CA GLU A 143 5.46 -5.08 -6.00
C GLU A 143 4.98 -6.11 -7.04
N LEU A 144 3.97 -6.93 -6.71
CA LEU A 144 3.35 -7.88 -7.64
C LEU A 144 2.55 -7.22 -8.80
N PRO A 145 1.65 -6.23 -8.56
CA PRO A 145 0.87 -5.58 -9.62
C PRO A 145 1.54 -4.35 -10.24
N ALA A 146 2.24 -3.51 -9.46
CA ALA A 146 2.72 -2.20 -9.96
C ALA A 146 3.95 -2.30 -10.89
N VAL A 147 4.67 -3.43 -10.87
CA VAL A 147 5.81 -3.71 -11.75
C VAL A 147 5.34 -4.14 -13.15
N ASN A 148 4.16 -4.74 -13.25
CA ASN A 148 3.64 -5.28 -14.51
C ASN A 148 3.09 -4.17 -15.44
N ASP A 149 2.52 -3.10 -14.87
CA ASP A 149 1.84 -2.04 -15.64
C ASP A 149 2.78 -0.99 -16.28
N ARG A 150 4.08 -0.95 -15.92
CA ARG A 150 4.92 0.25 -16.16
C ARG A 150 5.97 0.17 -17.26
N TRP A 151 6.11 -0.93 -18.00
CA TRP A 151 7.25 -1.09 -18.91
C TRP A 151 6.84 -1.40 -20.35
N HIS A 152 6.72 -0.34 -21.16
CA HIS A 152 6.77 -0.39 -22.63
C HIS A 152 8.24 -0.50 -23.09
N GLY A 153 8.87 -1.66 -22.90
CA GLY A 153 10.25 -1.91 -23.36
C GLY A 153 10.41 -3.30 -23.99
N ASN A 154 11.54 -3.55 -24.67
CA ASN A 154 11.85 -4.82 -25.37
C ASN A 154 12.18 -6.00 -24.42
N VAL A 155 12.02 -5.83 -23.11
CA VAL A 155 12.30 -6.86 -22.10
C VAL A 155 10.98 -7.28 -21.49
N LEU A 156 10.58 -8.54 -21.75
CA LEU A 156 9.38 -9.13 -21.16
C LEU A 156 9.83 -10.04 -20.01
N TYR A 157 9.30 -9.81 -18.82
CA TYR A 157 9.51 -10.72 -17.70
C TYR A 157 8.74 -12.02 -17.93
N MET A 158 9.22 -13.12 -17.33
CA MET A 158 8.59 -14.43 -17.49
C MET A 158 7.10 -14.34 -17.13
N PRO A 159 6.19 -14.55 -18.09
CA PRO A 159 4.77 -14.35 -17.86
C PRO A 159 4.23 -15.44 -16.92
N LEU A 160 3.25 -15.09 -16.07
CA LEU A 160 2.57 -16.02 -15.16
C LEU A 160 1.98 -17.22 -15.90
N ALA A 161 1.57 -17.01 -17.15
CA ALA A 161 1.15 -18.05 -18.08
C ALA A 161 1.60 -17.68 -19.50
N ILE A 162 2.14 -18.66 -20.22
CA ILE A 162 2.73 -18.47 -21.55
C ILE A 162 1.67 -18.63 -22.67
N SER A 163 0.53 -19.25 -22.35
CA SER A 163 -0.59 -19.41 -23.27
C SER A 163 -1.93 -19.34 -22.56
N ILE A 164 -3.02 -19.20 -23.31
CA ILE A 164 -4.39 -19.23 -22.75
C ILE A 164 -4.70 -20.59 -22.11
N CYS A 165 -4.17 -21.68 -22.68
CA CYS A 165 -4.29 -23.01 -22.08
C CYS A 165 -3.53 -23.09 -20.75
N ASP A 166 -2.33 -22.54 -20.70
CA ASP A 166 -1.50 -22.48 -19.51
C ASP A 166 -2.19 -21.66 -18.41
N LEU A 167 -2.74 -20.48 -18.77
CA LEU A 167 -3.51 -19.63 -17.88
C LEU A 167 -4.75 -20.34 -17.32
N CYS A 168 -5.50 -21.05 -18.17
CA CYS A 168 -6.63 -21.87 -17.71
C CYS A 168 -6.17 -22.90 -16.68
N ASN A 169 -5.09 -23.62 -16.95
CA ASN A 169 -4.60 -24.67 -16.06
C ASN A 169 -4.12 -24.08 -14.71
N THR A 170 -3.43 -22.93 -14.73
CA THR A 170 -3.03 -22.22 -13.51
C THR A 170 -4.24 -21.78 -12.69
N ILE A 171 -5.30 -21.26 -13.34
CA ILE A 171 -6.54 -20.86 -12.67
C ILE A 171 -7.24 -22.09 -12.05
N ILE A 172 -7.30 -23.21 -12.77
CA ILE A 172 -7.89 -24.46 -12.27
C ILE A 172 -7.13 -24.95 -11.04
N GLN A 173 -5.80 -25.03 -11.13
CA GLN A 173 -4.96 -25.45 -10.02
C GLN A 173 -5.15 -24.55 -8.79
N TRP A 174 -5.17 -23.23 -9.00
CA TRP A 174 -5.39 -22.27 -7.91
C TRP A 174 -6.79 -22.40 -7.27
N LEU A 175 -7.82 -22.69 -8.08
CA LEU A 175 -9.18 -22.90 -7.59
C LEU A 175 -9.32 -24.20 -6.80
N ASP A 176 -8.68 -25.28 -7.26
CA ASP A 176 -8.67 -26.58 -6.57
C ASP A 176 -7.90 -26.51 -5.24
N GLU A 177 -6.88 -25.65 -5.13
CA GLU A 177 -6.16 -25.39 -3.87
C GLU A 177 -6.98 -24.56 -2.86
N LYS A 178 -7.87 -23.68 -3.35
CA LYS A 178 -8.62 -22.71 -2.54
C LYS A 178 -10.03 -23.17 -2.17
N PHE A 179 -10.62 -24.05 -2.98
CA PHE A 179 -12.03 -24.44 -2.89
C PHE A 179 -12.20 -25.95 -3.12
N ILE A 180 -13.37 -26.49 -2.78
CA ILE A 180 -13.67 -27.91 -3.00
C ILE A 180 -13.81 -28.17 -4.52
N PRO A 181 -13.07 -29.13 -5.10
CA PRO A 181 -13.08 -29.42 -6.53
C PRO A 181 -14.50 -29.65 -7.06
N GLY A 182 -14.83 -29.03 -8.20
CA GLY A 182 -16.13 -29.19 -8.86
C GLY A 182 -17.26 -28.29 -8.36
N THR A 183 -17.02 -27.43 -7.36
CA THR A 183 -18.04 -26.48 -6.87
C THR A 183 -18.17 -25.24 -7.76
N ILE A 184 -17.08 -24.84 -8.43
CA ILE A 184 -16.99 -23.62 -9.24
C ILE A 184 -16.93 -24.00 -10.72
N LEU A 185 -17.80 -23.40 -11.52
CA LEU A 185 -17.78 -23.56 -12.98
C LEU A 185 -16.61 -22.77 -13.58
N ILE A 186 -15.68 -23.50 -14.21
CA ILE A 186 -14.53 -22.90 -14.89
C ILE A 186 -14.99 -22.28 -16.21
N SER A 187 -14.56 -21.04 -16.48
CA SER A 187 -14.86 -20.36 -17.75
C SER A 187 -14.24 -21.10 -18.94
N SER A 188 -14.93 -21.10 -20.08
CA SER A 188 -14.39 -21.68 -21.31
C SER A 188 -13.16 -20.90 -21.80
N LYS A 189 -12.28 -21.58 -22.55
CA LYS A 189 -11.09 -20.95 -23.14
C LYS A 189 -11.49 -19.76 -24.02
N GLU A 190 -12.57 -19.91 -24.80
CA GLU A 190 -13.13 -18.92 -25.70
C GLU A 190 -13.57 -17.66 -24.93
N TRP A 191 -14.21 -17.85 -23.77
CA TRP A 191 -14.60 -16.73 -22.92
C TRP A 191 -13.38 -15.95 -22.41
N ILE A 192 -12.32 -16.67 -22.01
CA ILE A 192 -11.05 -16.05 -21.60
C ILE A 192 -10.42 -15.29 -22.78
N ARG A 193 -10.46 -15.82 -24.01
CA ARG A 193 -9.97 -15.10 -25.20
C ARG A 193 -10.68 -13.77 -25.40
N LEU A 194 -11.99 -13.73 -25.20
CA LEU A 194 -12.80 -12.53 -25.39
C LEU A 194 -12.43 -11.42 -24.40
N GLN A 195 -11.98 -11.76 -23.18
CA GLN A 195 -11.52 -10.76 -22.20
C GLN A 195 -10.25 -10.02 -22.65
N PHE A 196 -9.44 -10.65 -23.51
CA PHE A 196 -8.22 -10.05 -24.06
C PHE A 196 -8.42 -9.45 -25.46
N GLN A 197 -9.66 -9.44 -25.98
CA GLN A 197 -9.92 -8.85 -27.28
C GLN A 197 -9.89 -7.31 -27.18
N PRO A 198 -9.06 -6.62 -27.98
CA PRO A 198 -9.02 -5.16 -27.97
C PRO A 198 -10.35 -4.56 -28.44
N THR A 199 -10.75 -3.46 -27.81
CA THR A 199 -12.08 -2.84 -27.98
C THR A 199 -12.26 -2.07 -29.30
N ASN A 200 -11.19 -1.74 -30.02
CA ASN A 200 -11.22 -0.86 -31.20
C ASN A 200 -10.75 -1.53 -32.51
N LEU A 201 -11.49 -1.31 -33.60
CA LEU A 201 -11.23 -1.87 -34.95
C LEU A 201 -9.88 -1.45 -35.56
N THR A 202 -9.30 -0.32 -35.15
CA THR A 202 -7.98 0.15 -35.61
C THR A 202 -6.81 -0.71 -35.11
N THR A 203 -7.06 -1.71 -34.24
CA THR A 203 -6.07 -2.68 -33.75
C THR A 203 -5.90 -3.93 -34.61
N GLU A 204 -6.64 -4.07 -35.72
CA GLU A 204 -6.44 -5.16 -36.70
C GLU A 204 -5.02 -5.13 -37.31
N SER A 205 -4.41 -3.96 -37.42
CA SER A 205 -3.03 -3.79 -37.90
C SER A 205 -1.99 -4.45 -36.98
N ALA A 206 -2.24 -4.49 -35.66
CA ALA A 206 -1.40 -5.21 -34.71
C ALA A 206 -1.56 -6.75 -34.83
N LYS A 207 -2.76 -7.24 -35.20
CA LYS A 207 -2.99 -8.67 -35.48
C LYS A 207 -2.25 -9.15 -36.73
N GLN A 208 -2.01 -8.26 -37.68
CA GLN A 208 -1.29 -8.53 -38.93
C GLN A 208 0.22 -8.28 -38.84
N TYR A 209 0.73 -7.91 -37.66
CA TYR A 209 2.15 -7.71 -37.46
C TYR A 209 2.91 -9.05 -37.51
N THR A 210 3.62 -9.29 -38.61
CA THR A 210 4.49 -10.45 -38.86
C THR A 210 5.96 -10.18 -38.56
N GLY A 211 6.29 -9.01 -37.98
CA GLY A 211 7.65 -8.70 -37.57
C GLY A 211 8.11 -9.62 -36.44
N HIS A 212 9.38 -10.01 -36.45
CA HIS A 212 9.99 -10.68 -35.30
C HIS A 212 10.02 -9.73 -34.11
N PHE A 213 9.25 -10.03 -33.07
CA PHE A 213 9.34 -9.33 -31.81
C PHE A 213 10.70 -9.60 -31.18
N ASN A 214 11.51 -8.56 -31.02
CA ASN A 214 12.80 -8.65 -30.34
C ASN A 214 12.58 -8.67 -28.81
N ILE A 215 12.05 -9.79 -28.31
CA ILE A 215 11.71 -10.00 -26.89
C ILE A 215 12.85 -10.75 -26.22
N LYS A 216 13.40 -10.17 -25.15
CA LYS A 216 14.30 -10.87 -24.23
C LYS A 216 13.51 -11.31 -23.00
N PHE A 217 13.42 -12.62 -22.76
CA PHE A 217 12.88 -13.17 -21.52
C PHE A 217 13.93 -13.07 -20.41
N MET A 218 13.54 -12.54 -19.26
CA MET A 218 14.40 -12.49 -18.08
C MET A 218 13.65 -13.05 -16.87
N VAL A 219 14.28 -13.97 -16.15
CA VAL A 219 13.84 -14.39 -14.81
C VAL A 219 14.18 -13.25 -13.85
N GLN A 220 13.19 -12.73 -13.12
CA GLN A 220 13.46 -11.75 -12.07
C GLN A 220 14.11 -12.45 -10.87
N ALA A 221 15.43 -12.55 -10.88
CA ALA A 221 16.17 -12.65 -9.64
C ALA A 221 16.33 -11.23 -9.09
N ARG A 222 15.44 -10.78 -8.18
CA ARG A 222 15.84 -9.65 -7.33
C ARG A 222 16.99 -10.15 -6.47
N GLN A 223 18.14 -9.52 -6.64
CA GLN A 223 19.25 -9.60 -5.69
C GLN A 223 18.72 -9.17 -4.32
N LEU A 224 18.31 -10.13 -3.50
CA LEU A 224 18.37 -9.97 -2.05
C LEU A 224 19.81 -9.56 -1.75
N ARG A 225 20.02 -8.39 -1.15
CA ARG A 225 21.33 -8.00 -0.60
C ARG A 225 21.60 -8.75 0.70
N ASN A 226 21.45 -10.07 0.68
CA ASN A 226 22.09 -10.98 1.62
C ASN A 226 23.13 -11.75 0.82
N ASN A 227 24.40 -11.52 1.15
CA ASN A 227 25.49 -12.30 0.60
C ASN A 227 25.33 -13.73 1.10
N HIS A 228 24.82 -14.60 0.24
CA HIS A 228 24.87 -16.03 0.47
C HIS A 228 26.21 -16.54 -0.10
N PRO A 229 26.97 -17.39 0.60
CA PRO A 229 28.25 -17.90 0.11
C PRO A 229 28.15 -18.55 -1.29
N ASN A 230 26.94 -19.01 -1.66
CA ASN A 230 26.68 -19.68 -2.94
C ASN A 230 26.10 -18.77 -4.04
N THR A 231 26.04 -17.45 -3.87
CA THR A 231 25.47 -16.52 -4.89
C THR A 231 26.18 -16.61 -6.25
N HIS A 232 27.44 -17.04 -6.28
CA HIS A 232 28.22 -17.19 -7.51
C HIS A 232 27.74 -18.31 -8.45
N TYR A 233 26.98 -19.31 -7.94
CA TYR A 233 26.39 -20.34 -8.80
C TYR A 233 25.19 -19.83 -9.61
N CYS A 234 24.49 -18.80 -9.12
CA CYS A 234 23.31 -18.25 -9.79
C CYS A 234 23.63 -17.31 -10.96
N ALA A 235 24.90 -16.93 -11.13
CA ALA A 235 25.36 -16.00 -12.17
C ALA A 235 25.89 -16.71 -13.43
N THR A 236 25.98 -18.04 -13.43
CA THR A 236 26.44 -18.83 -14.57
C THR A 236 25.28 -19.62 -15.19
N LEU A 237 25.09 -19.37 -16.50
CA LEU A 237 24.13 -19.98 -17.44
C LEU A 237 22.68 -19.46 -17.34
N PHE A 238 22.30 -18.51 -18.21
CA PHE A 238 21.86 -18.73 -19.60
C PHE A 238 22.07 -17.46 -20.44
#